data_AF-A0A3V5GMM7-F1
#
_entry.id   AF-A0A3V5GMM7-F1
#
_cell.length_a   1.000
_cell.length_b   1.000
_cell.length_c   1.000
_cell.angle_alpha   90.00
_cell.angle_beta   90.00
_cell.angle_gamma   90.00
#
_symmetry.space_group_name_H-M   'P 1'
#
loop_
_entity.id
_entity.type
_entity.pdbx_description
1 polymer ?
#
loop_
_entity_poly.entity_id
_entity_poly.type
_entity_poly.pdbx_seq_one_letter_code
_entity_poly.pdbx_strand_id
1 'polypeptide(L)'
;MSEMKALHESLLLACDLFRGKVDSSSYKDYIFSMLLLKYISDVKADYEYDLINEEYSGLLEIVSRVPEDASFYKIYHEAKNHGDYIGERIDDSLKLIDQAIDSVCQSRGGYLFESIQFATVNFGARSARDRMLVNLLAIFARPEMNFGYIQGGNEKIKVACRYLLEKIASDSAMRGGDFYTPEGISLLFAELLQPKDGDSICDPTCGSGSLLITLGEKIKKSFKSNNYTLFGQEANRSNWALAKMNMIIHNEINSRIEWGDVISNPQLLDTDNRLIQFDVVASNPPFNIIGWNHDDLIHNDYGRFNLGFPPQSKGDYAFILHMISTLKSATGRMAILVSHGVLFRGGQEESIRKNLVSEGLLDAVIGLPDRLLLGTGIPCAILIFRRDKKHSNVVFIDASDLAKPVKGRNLITNEIIEKVSECYFERSSISNFSYVASFDEIQENDFNLNISRYVKKHEEQAFVDLESLRQQREELLSTLHELEREMKDFIDN
;
A
#
# COMPACT_ATOMS: atom_id res chain seq x y z
N MET A 1 22.63 -16.66 -13.01
CA MET A 1 21.82 -15.52 -12.53
C MET A 1 20.62 -16.12 -11.80
N SER A 2 20.27 -15.67 -10.59
CA SER A 2 19.11 -16.26 -9.91
C SER A 2 17.84 -15.99 -10.72
N GLU A 3 16.92 -16.96 -10.77
CA GLU A 3 15.66 -16.85 -11.52
C GLU A 3 14.87 -15.58 -11.15
N MET A 4 14.83 -15.24 -9.86
CA MET A 4 14.20 -14.02 -9.35
C MET A 4 14.85 -12.73 -9.89
N LYS A 5 16.17 -12.72 -10.07
CA LYS A 5 16.86 -11.57 -10.64
C LYS A 5 16.49 -11.40 -12.12
N ALA A 6 16.43 -12.50 -12.87
CA ALA A 6 15.99 -12.47 -14.27
C ALA A 6 14.53 -11.98 -14.39
N LEU A 7 13.63 -12.45 -13.52
CA LEU A 7 12.24 -11.98 -13.43
C LEU A 7 12.18 -10.46 -13.24
N HIS A 8 12.89 -9.92 -12.24
CA HIS A 8 12.91 -8.47 -11.97
C HIS A 8 13.49 -7.67 -13.16
N GLU A 9 14.55 -8.17 -13.82
CA GLU A 9 15.12 -7.53 -15.01
C GLU A 9 14.14 -7.51 -16.19
N SER A 10 13.40 -8.60 -16.42
CA SER A 10 12.37 -8.68 -17.46
C SER A 10 11.18 -7.77 -17.18
N LEU A 11 10.72 -7.70 -15.92
CA LEU A 11 9.68 -6.75 -15.50
C LEU A 11 10.12 -5.29 -15.68
N LEU A 12 11.37 -4.97 -15.30
CA LEU A 12 11.93 -3.63 -15.49
C LEU A 12 12.00 -3.26 -16.97
N LEU A 13 12.45 -4.18 -17.82
CA LEU A 13 12.50 -3.98 -19.26
C LEU A 13 11.11 -3.75 -19.86
N ALA A 14 10.09 -4.45 -19.36
CA ALA A 14 8.71 -4.19 -19.76
C ALA A 14 8.26 -2.77 -19.37
N CYS A 15 8.58 -2.30 -18.16
CA CYS A 15 8.32 -0.92 -17.73
C CYS A 15 9.01 0.10 -18.64
N ASP A 16 10.28 -0.15 -18.98
CA ASP A 16 11.08 0.76 -19.80
C ASP A 16 10.50 0.97 -21.21
N LEU A 17 9.74 0.02 -21.76
CA LEU A 17 9.07 0.19 -23.06
C LEU A 17 8.03 1.30 -23.08
N PHE A 18 7.39 1.58 -21.93
CA PHE A 18 6.37 2.62 -21.80
C PHE A 18 6.96 3.98 -21.41
N ARG A 19 8.17 4.01 -20.84
CA ARG A 19 8.82 5.25 -20.40
C ARG A 19 9.02 6.21 -21.57
N GLY A 20 8.58 7.45 -21.38
CA GLY A 20 8.67 8.51 -22.39
C GLY A 20 7.64 8.40 -23.53
N LYS A 21 6.74 7.41 -23.51
CA LYS A 21 5.65 7.26 -24.49
C LYS A 21 4.26 7.46 -23.87
N VAL A 22 4.14 7.22 -22.57
CA VAL A 22 2.92 7.37 -21.79
C VAL A 22 3.27 8.13 -20.54
N ASP A 23 2.29 8.87 -20.00
CA ASP A 23 2.40 9.43 -18.66
C ASP A 23 2.75 8.33 -17.66
N SER A 24 3.67 8.67 -16.75
CA SER A 24 4.16 7.79 -15.69
C SER A 24 3.06 7.21 -14.82
N SER A 25 1.94 7.92 -14.70
CA SER A 25 0.77 7.52 -13.93
C SER A 25 -0.08 6.46 -14.62
N SER A 26 -0.03 6.35 -15.95
CA SER A 26 -0.93 5.51 -16.74
C SER A 26 -0.28 4.22 -17.25
N TYR A 27 1.05 4.16 -17.37
CA TYR A 27 1.68 2.93 -17.86
C TYR A 27 1.43 1.72 -16.94
N LYS A 28 1.19 1.96 -15.65
CA LYS A 28 0.85 0.90 -14.68
C LYS A 28 -0.36 0.09 -15.16
N ASP A 29 -1.37 0.75 -15.71
CA ASP A 29 -2.62 0.11 -16.14
C ASP A 29 -2.34 -0.94 -17.23
N TYR A 30 -1.49 -0.58 -18.20
CA TYR A 30 -1.11 -1.47 -19.30
C TYR A 30 -0.23 -2.64 -18.83
N ILE A 31 0.72 -2.39 -17.93
CA ILE A 31 1.62 -3.45 -17.43
C ILE A 31 0.84 -4.47 -16.60
N PHE A 32 -0.03 -4.03 -15.69
CA PHE A 32 -0.83 -4.95 -14.87
C PHE A 32 -1.87 -5.70 -15.69
N SER A 33 -2.47 -5.07 -16.70
CA SER A 33 -3.38 -5.77 -17.63
C SER A 33 -2.66 -6.85 -18.42
N MET A 34 -1.46 -6.56 -18.94
CA MET A 34 -0.64 -7.54 -19.63
C MET A 34 -0.18 -8.69 -18.71
N LEU A 35 0.18 -8.36 -17.46
CA LEU A 35 0.56 -9.35 -16.45
C LEU A 35 -0.61 -10.29 -16.12
N LEU A 36 -1.82 -9.76 -15.94
CA LEU A 36 -3.00 -10.57 -15.66
C LEU A 36 -3.40 -11.43 -16.86
N LEU A 37 -3.38 -10.89 -18.09
CA LEU A 37 -3.58 -11.65 -19.32
C LEU A 37 -2.59 -12.82 -19.42
N LYS A 38 -1.30 -12.56 -19.17
CA LYS A 38 -0.26 -13.60 -19.15
C LYS A 38 -0.54 -14.65 -18.08
N TYR A 39 -0.86 -14.23 -16.86
CA TYR A 39 -1.10 -15.13 -15.74
C TYR A 39 -2.29 -16.06 -15.99
N ILE A 40 -3.43 -15.51 -16.43
CA ILE A 40 -4.62 -16.30 -16.79
C ILE A 40 -4.29 -17.30 -17.90
N SER A 41 -3.51 -16.89 -18.91
CA SER A 41 -3.11 -17.77 -20.01
C SER A 41 -2.21 -18.92 -19.55
N ASP A 42 -1.29 -18.66 -18.60
CA ASP A 42 -0.42 -19.70 -18.02
C ASP A 42 -1.22 -20.71 -17.19
N VAL A 43 -2.12 -20.21 -16.33
CA VAL A 43 -2.98 -21.06 -15.51
C VAL A 43 -3.91 -21.88 -16.39
N LYS A 44 -4.47 -21.30 -17.46
CA LYS A 44 -5.33 -22.00 -18.41
C LYS A 44 -4.60 -23.14 -19.11
N ALA A 45 -3.36 -22.89 -19.56
CA ALA A 45 -2.54 -23.92 -20.18
C ALA A 45 -2.32 -25.09 -19.22
N ASP A 46 -1.93 -24.83 -17.97
CA ASP A 46 -1.73 -25.89 -16.97
C ASP A 46 -3.03 -26.63 -16.63
N TYR A 47 -4.16 -25.92 -16.57
CA TYR A 47 -5.49 -26.50 -16.34
C TYR A 47 -5.89 -27.46 -17.45
N GLU A 48 -5.68 -27.10 -18.72
CA GLU A 48 -6.01 -27.94 -19.89
C GLU A 48 -5.16 -29.22 -19.99
N TYR A 49 -3.98 -29.24 -19.36
CA TYR A 49 -3.13 -30.44 -19.28
C TYR A 49 -3.38 -31.30 -18.03
N ASP A 50 -4.44 -31.03 -17.25
CA ASP A 50 -4.75 -31.70 -15.97
C ASP A 50 -3.62 -31.59 -14.94
N LEU A 51 -2.83 -30.52 -14.98
CA LEU A 51 -1.65 -30.33 -14.12
C LEU A 51 -1.99 -29.64 -12.79
N ILE A 52 -3.28 -29.35 -12.56
CA ILE A 52 -3.79 -28.68 -11.35
C ILE A 52 -4.73 -29.63 -10.61
N ASN A 53 -4.30 -30.12 -9.44
CA ASN A 53 -5.07 -31.03 -8.58
C ASN A 53 -5.85 -30.31 -7.47
N GLU A 54 -5.92 -28.98 -7.48
CA GLU A 54 -6.53 -28.20 -6.39
C GLU A 54 -8.07 -28.16 -6.49
N GLU A 55 -8.74 -28.33 -5.33
CA GLU A 55 -10.17 -28.07 -5.17
C GLU A 55 -10.49 -26.64 -5.62
N TYR A 56 -11.36 -26.52 -6.63
CA TYR A 56 -12.11 -25.33 -7.08
C TYR A 56 -11.73 -24.00 -6.40
N SER A 57 -10.61 -23.42 -6.81
CA SER A 57 -10.31 -22.03 -6.47
C SER A 57 -11.14 -21.09 -7.35
N GLY A 58 -11.51 -19.92 -6.83
CA GLY A 58 -12.28 -18.95 -7.62
C GLY A 58 -11.52 -18.49 -8.88
N LEU A 59 -10.18 -18.46 -8.83
CA LEU A 59 -9.35 -18.20 -10.01
C LEU A 59 -9.54 -19.27 -11.10
N LEU A 60 -9.58 -20.56 -10.73
CA LEU A 60 -9.81 -21.64 -11.70
C LEU A 60 -11.20 -21.56 -12.32
N GLU A 61 -12.21 -21.13 -11.54
CA GLU A 61 -13.53 -20.87 -12.08
C GLU A 61 -13.51 -19.75 -13.13
N ILE A 62 -12.82 -18.65 -12.88
CA ILE A 62 -12.61 -17.57 -13.87
C ILE A 62 -11.92 -18.15 -15.11
N VAL A 63 -10.78 -18.82 -14.93
CA VAL A 63 -9.97 -19.38 -16.02
C VAL A 63 -10.76 -20.36 -16.89
N SER A 64 -11.60 -21.20 -16.29
CA SER A 64 -12.44 -22.16 -17.02
C SER A 64 -13.45 -21.49 -17.96
N ARG A 65 -13.84 -20.24 -17.66
CA ARG A 65 -14.79 -19.44 -18.45
C ARG A 65 -14.10 -18.54 -19.47
N VAL A 66 -12.77 -18.38 -19.42
CA VAL A 66 -12.00 -17.62 -20.40
C VAL A 66 -11.93 -18.41 -21.71
N PRO A 67 -12.40 -17.86 -22.85
CA PRO A 67 -12.32 -18.53 -24.15
C PRO A 67 -10.87 -18.77 -24.59
N GLU A 68 -10.63 -19.83 -25.38
CA GLU A 68 -9.31 -20.11 -25.97
C GLU A 68 -8.75 -18.95 -26.80
N ASP A 69 -9.65 -18.18 -27.42
CA ASP A 69 -9.29 -17.00 -28.22
C ASP A 69 -8.66 -15.87 -27.39
N ALA A 70 -8.93 -15.82 -26.08
CA ALA A 70 -8.41 -14.83 -25.15
C ALA A 70 -7.10 -15.29 -24.50
N SER A 71 -6.14 -15.71 -25.34
CA SER A 71 -4.86 -16.29 -24.91
C SER A 71 -3.69 -15.41 -25.28
N PHE A 72 -2.84 -15.09 -24.29
CA PHE A 72 -1.56 -14.42 -24.49
C PHE A 72 -0.71 -15.10 -25.57
N TYR A 73 -0.65 -16.44 -25.56
CA TYR A 73 0.16 -17.21 -26.49
C TYR A 73 -0.34 -17.08 -27.92
N LYS A 74 -1.67 -17.07 -28.12
CA LYS A 74 -2.27 -16.84 -29.43
C LYS A 74 -1.85 -15.49 -30.00
N ILE A 75 -2.00 -14.42 -29.22
CA ILE A 75 -1.59 -13.07 -29.61
C ILE A 75 -0.09 -13.02 -29.92
N TYR A 76 0.75 -13.63 -29.08
CA TYR A 76 2.21 -13.67 -29.27
C TYR A 76 2.62 -14.41 -30.55
N HIS A 77 2.01 -15.55 -30.86
CA HIS A 77 2.28 -16.32 -32.09
C HIS A 77 1.79 -15.59 -33.33
N GLU A 78 0.60 -14.98 -33.27
CA GLU A 78 0.05 -14.18 -34.36
C GLU A 78 0.89 -12.93 -34.62
N ALA A 79 1.38 -12.26 -33.58
CA ALA A 79 2.26 -11.09 -33.69
C ALA A 79 3.57 -11.40 -34.43
N LYS A 80 4.08 -12.64 -34.31
CA LYS A 80 5.27 -13.10 -35.06
C LYS A 80 4.99 -13.36 -36.54
N ASN A 81 3.78 -13.79 -36.87
CA ASN A 81 3.41 -14.24 -38.21
C ASN A 81 2.77 -13.13 -39.06
N HIS A 82 1.93 -12.30 -38.44
CA HIS A 82 1.15 -11.21 -39.06
C HIS A 82 1.14 -10.02 -38.08
N GLY A 83 2.19 -9.19 -38.14
CA GLY A 83 2.49 -8.14 -37.14
C GLY A 83 1.56 -6.92 -37.10
N ASP A 84 0.31 -7.04 -37.54
CA ASP A 84 -0.66 -5.95 -37.57
C ASP A 84 -1.81 -6.15 -36.58
N TYR A 85 -2.35 -5.04 -36.07
CA TYR A 85 -3.52 -4.98 -35.18
C TYR A 85 -3.27 -5.64 -33.81
N ILE A 86 -2.07 -5.45 -33.24
CA ILE A 86 -1.69 -6.13 -31.99
C ILE A 86 -2.45 -5.53 -30.80
N GLY A 87 -2.68 -4.21 -30.82
CA GLY A 87 -3.45 -3.53 -29.78
C GLY A 87 -4.88 -4.04 -29.70
N GLU A 88 -5.53 -4.18 -30.86
CA GLU A 88 -6.91 -4.66 -30.98
C GLU A 88 -7.05 -6.09 -30.44
N ARG A 89 -6.11 -6.98 -30.78
CA ARG A 89 -6.10 -8.36 -30.25
C ARG A 89 -5.97 -8.42 -28.73
N ILE A 90 -5.15 -7.53 -28.16
CA ILE A 90 -5.01 -7.41 -26.70
C ILE A 90 -6.31 -6.91 -26.08
N ASP A 91 -6.89 -5.84 -26.63
CA ASP A 91 -8.14 -5.25 -26.13
C ASP A 91 -9.31 -6.24 -26.19
N ASP A 92 -9.45 -7.00 -27.28
CA ASP A 92 -10.47 -8.04 -27.43
C ASP A 92 -10.28 -9.17 -26.41
N SER A 93 -9.03 -9.60 -26.17
CA SER A 93 -8.73 -10.65 -25.18
C SER A 93 -9.02 -10.18 -23.75
N LEU A 94 -8.64 -8.94 -23.41
CA LEU A 94 -8.94 -8.34 -22.11
C LEU A 94 -10.44 -8.23 -21.88
N LYS A 95 -11.23 -7.86 -22.89
CA LYS A 95 -12.69 -7.82 -22.80
C LYS A 95 -13.30 -9.18 -22.51
N LEU A 96 -12.82 -10.25 -23.16
CA LEU A 96 -13.28 -11.62 -22.90
C LEU A 96 -12.90 -12.10 -21.48
N ILE A 97 -11.71 -11.74 -21.01
CA ILE A 97 -11.28 -12.01 -19.63
C ILE A 97 -12.17 -11.24 -18.64
N ASP A 98 -12.48 -9.98 -18.92
CA ASP A 98 -13.36 -9.17 -18.07
C ASP A 98 -14.75 -9.80 -17.91
N GLN A 99 -15.31 -10.31 -19.01
CA GLN A 99 -16.60 -11.01 -19.00
C GLN A 99 -16.54 -12.30 -18.15
N ALA A 100 -15.44 -13.04 -18.23
CA ALA A 100 -15.22 -14.22 -17.39
C ALA A 100 -15.13 -13.84 -15.91
N ILE A 101 -14.34 -12.81 -15.57
CA ILE A 101 -14.22 -12.28 -14.20
C ILE A 101 -15.59 -11.85 -13.67
N ASP A 102 -16.33 -11.05 -14.43
CA ASP A 102 -17.63 -10.51 -14.01
C ASP A 102 -18.66 -11.62 -13.76
N SER A 103 -18.65 -12.67 -14.58
CA SER A 103 -19.54 -13.82 -14.42
C SER A 103 -19.33 -14.62 -13.13
N VAL A 104 -18.14 -14.53 -12.53
CA VAL A 104 -17.78 -15.23 -11.28
C VAL A 104 -17.89 -14.29 -10.08
N CYS A 105 -17.26 -13.12 -10.18
CA CYS A 105 -17.16 -12.17 -9.08
C CYS A 105 -18.45 -11.35 -8.85
N GLN A 106 -19.39 -11.35 -9.81
CA GLN A 106 -20.58 -10.48 -9.81
C GLN A 106 -20.19 -9.02 -9.52
N SER A 107 -19.17 -8.55 -10.25
CA SER A 107 -18.46 -7.32 -9.91
C SER A 107 -19.39 -6.11 -9.85
N ARG A 108 -19.49 -5.50 -8.68
CA ARG A 108 -20.04 -4.15 -8.55
C ARG A 108 -18.99 -3.15 -9.04
N GLY A 109 -19.45 -2.12 -9.76
CA GLY A 109 -18.59 -1.05 -10.28
C GLY A 109 -18.08 -1.20 -11.71
N GLY A 110 -18.66 -2.05 -12.55
CA GLY A 110 -18.37 -2.11 -14.00
C GLY A 110 -17.13 -2.91 -14.38
N TYR A 111 -16.76 -2.83 -15.66
CA TYR A 111 -15.69 -3.64 -16.28
C TYR A 111 -14.29 -3.14 -15.90
N LEU A 112 -13.38 -4.10 -15.66
CA LEU A 112 -12.02 -3.88 -15.18
C LEU A 112 -11.14 -3.16 -16.22
N PHE A 113 -11.26 -3.54 -17.49
CA PHE A 113 -10.37 -3.07 -18.56
C PHE A 113 -11.00 -1.97 -19.43
N GLU A 114 -12.18 -1.46 -19.08
CA GLU A 114 -12.94 -0.48 -19.89
C GLU A 114 -12.12 0.77 -20.26
N SER A 115 -11.26 1.23 -19.35
CA SER A 115 -10.40 2.41 -19.54
C SER A 115 -9.05 2.11 -20.18
N ILE A 116 -8.75 0.85 -20.50
CA ILE A 116 -7.43 0.39 -20.97
C ILE A 116 -7.55 -0.03 -22.43
N GLN A 117 -6.94 0.74 -23.32
CA GLN A 117 -7.04 0.52 -24.76
C GLN A 117 -5.67 0.57 -25.43
N PHE A 118 -5.10 -0.59 -25.71
CA PHE A 118 -3.83 -0.74 -26.42
C PHE A 118 -3.95 -0.30 -27.90
N ALA A 119 -5.14 -0.42 -28.50
CA ALA A 119 -5.39 -0.06 -29.90
C ALA A 119 -5.51 1.46 -30.16
N THR A 120 -5.81 2.27 -29.16
CA THR A 120 -6.12 3.71 -29.34
C THR A 120 -5.17 4.64 -28.58
N VAL A 121 -4.51 4.14 -27.52
CA VAL A 121 -3.51 4.92 -26.77
C VAL A 121 -2.37 5.40 -27.67
N ASN A 122 -1.92 6.63 -27.42
CA ASN A 122 -0.84 7.25 -28.17
C ASN A 122 0.53 6.68 -27.78
N PHE A 123 0.86 5.48 -28.27
CA PHE A 123 2.22 4.93 -28.23
C PHE A 123 3.07 5.35 -29.45
N GLY A 124 2.64 6.40 -30.15
CA GLY A 124 3.18 6.82 -31.45
C GLY A 124 2.37 6.28 -32.64
N ALA A 125 2.90 6.48 -33.86
CA ALA A 125 2.28 5.97 -35.08
C ALA A 125 2.02 4.46 -35.00
N ARG A 126 0.97 3.99 -35.69
CA ARG A 126 0.50 2.59 -35.61
C ARG A 126 1.62 1.55 -35.72
N SER A 127 2.49 1.66 -36.73
CA SER A 127 3.60 0.71 -36.89
C SER A 127 4.64 0.76 -35.75
N ALA A 128 4.84 1.93 -35.11
CA ALA A 128 5.72 2.06 -33.96
C ALA A 128 5.10 1.44 -32.70
N ARG A 129 3.79 1.60 -32.54
CA ARG A 129 3.00 0.96 -31.50
C ARG A 129 2.99 -0.56 -31.64
N ASP A 130 2.67 -1.10 -32.81
CA ASP A 130 2.66 -2.54 -33.05
C ASP A 130 4.06 -3.14 -32.77
N ARG A 131 5.15 -2.51 -33.23
CA ARG A 131 6.53 -2.92 -32.87
C ARG A 131 6.79 -2.93 -31.37
N MET A 132 6.32 -1.91 -30.65
CA MET A 132 6.44 -1.84 -29.19
C MET A 132 5.67 -2.98 -28.52
N LEU A 133 4.45 -3.27 -28.97
CA LEU A 133 3.62 -4.34 -28.43
C LEU A 133 4.21 -5.72 -28.73
N VAL A 134 4.79 -5.94 -29.91
CA VAL A 134 5.56 -7.16 -30.22
C VAL A 134 6.72 -7.34 -29.23
N ASN A 135 7.47 -6.27 -28.95
CA ASN A 135 8.55 -6.33 -27.96
C ASN A 135 8.03 -6.62 -26.55
N LEU A 136 6.90 -6.02 -26.16
CA LEU A 136 6.26 -6.28 -24.87
C LEU A 136 5.86 -7.75 -24.74
N LEU A 137 5.15 -8.30 -25.74
CA LEU A 137 4.77 -9.71 -25.79
C LEU A 137 6.02 -10.61 -25.74
N ALA A 138 7.09 -10.26 -26.44
CA ALA A 138 8.34 -11.03 -26.42
C ALA A 138 9.01 -11.04 -25.03
N ILE A 139 8.90 -9.96 -24.25
CA ILE A 139 9.40 -9.92 -22.87
C ILE A 139 8.56 -10.82 -21.97
N PHE A 140 7.23 -10.71 -22.04
CA PHE A 140 6.33 -11.55 -21.26
C PHE A 140 6.40 -13.03 -21.66
N ALA A 141 6.83 -13.37 -22.87
CA ALA A 141 7.02 -14.74 -23.33
C ALA A 141 8.36 -15.38 -22.88
N ARG A 142 9.20 -14.67 -22.13
CA ARG A 142 10.47 -15.23 -21.63
C ARG A 142 10.23 -16.35 -20.60
N PRO A 143 11.15 -17.34 -20.48
CA PRO A 143 10.97 -18.47 -19.56
C PRO A 143 10.77 -18.05 -18.09
N GLU A 144 11.49 -17.01 -17.64
CA GLU A 144 11.36 -16.50 -16.28
C GLU A 144 10.02 -15.80 -16.01
N MET A 145 9.22 -15.51 -17.05
CA MET A 145 7.87 -14.92 -16.97
C MET A 145 6.76 -15.98 -17.09
N ASN A 146 7.08 -17.26 -16.85
CA ASN A 146 6.08 -18.31 -16.67
C ASN A 146 5.55 -18.31 -15.23
N PHE A 147 4.24 -18.14 -15.10
CA PHE A 147 3.49 -18.07 -13.84
C PHE A 147 2.52 -19.24 -13.65
N GLY A 148 2.69 -20.34 -14.41
CA GLY A 148 1.92 -21.57 -14.25
C GLY A 148 2.14 -22.26 -12.89
N TYR A 149 1.17 -23.08 -12.48
CA TYR A 149 1.10 -23.74 -11.19
C TYR A 149 2.27 -24.70 -10.92
N ILE A 150 2.75 -25.41 -11.95
CA ILE A 150 3.63 -26.59 -11.82
C ILE A 150 5.00 -26.29 -11.19
N GLN A 151 5.39 -25.02 -11.11
CA GLN A 151 6.68 -24.57 -10.57
C GLN A 151 6.56 -23.48 -9.50
N GLY A 152 5.44 -23.42 -8.78
CA GLY A 152 5.21 -22.36 -7.78
C GLY A 152 4.92 -20.99 -8.40
N GLY A 153 4.36 -20.98 -9.62
CA GLY A 153 4.02 -19.74 -10.32
C GLY A 153 3.01 -18.87 -9.57
N ASN A 154 2.19 -19.47 -8.70
CA ASN A 154 1.29 -18.76 -7.77
C ASN A 154 2.02 -17.83 -6.79
N GLU A 155 3.21 -18.20 -6.30
CA GLU A 155 4.03 -17.31 -5.47
C GLU A 155 4.83 -16.35 -6.35
N LYS A 156 5.31 -16.83 -7.50
CA LYS A 156 6.10 -16.03 -8.44
C LYS A 156 5.32 -14.83 -8.99
N ILE A 157 4.03 -15.01 -9.32
CA ILE A 157 3.16 -13.92 -9.80
C ILE A 157 2.93 -12.86 -8.71
N LYS A 158 2.78 -13.26 -7.45
CA LYS A 158 2.64 -12.34 -6.31
C LYS A 158 3.90 -11.52 -6.12
N VAL A 159 5.07 -12.14 -6.24
CA VAL A 159 6.35 -11.41 -6.18
C VAL A 159 6.50 -10.45 -7.36
N ALA A 160 6.12 -10.88 -8.58
CA ALA A 160 6.13 -10.01 -9.76
C ALA A 160 5.21 -8.79 -9.58
N CYS A 161 3.98 -9.02 -9.11
CA CYS A 161 3.01 -7.96 -8.81
C CYS A 161 3.57 -6.97 -7.79
N ARG A 162 4.10 -7.47 -6.66
CA ARG A 162 4.70 -6.63 -5.61
C ARG A 162 5.88 -5.82 -6.12
N TYR A 163 6.78 -6.45 -6.88
CA TYR A 163 7.93 -5.77 -7.48
C TYR A 163 7.48 -4.61 -8.38
N LEU A 164 6.48 -4.84 -9.23
CA LEU A 164 5.93 -3.79 -10.08
C LEU A 164 5.28 -2.67 -9.26
N LEU A 165 4.47 -2.98 -8.25
CA LEU A 165 3.85 -1.99 -7.37
C LEU A 165 4.91 -1.10 -6.71
N GLU A 166 5.95 -1.70 -6.12
CA GLU A 166 7.05 -0.96 -5.51
C GLU A 166 7.82 -0.12 -6.53
N LYS A 167 8.09 -0.70 -7.70
CA LYS A 167 8.85 -0.02 -8.74
C LYS A 167 8.11 1.20 -9.26
N ILE A 168 6.82 1.06 -9.53
CA ILE A 168 5.96 2.13 -10.05
C ILE A 168 5.77 3.21 -8.97
N ALA A 169 5.51 2.82 -7.72
CA ALA A 169 5.38 3.78 -6.63
C ALA A 169 6.68 4.55 -6.37
N SER A 170 7.85 3.94 -6.68
CA SER A 170 9.16 4.61 -6.58
C SER A 170 9.50 5.54 -7.74
N ASP A 171 8.77 5.46 -8.86
CA ASP A 171 9.04 6.28 -10.03
C ASP A 171 8.59 7.72 -9.76
N SER A 172 9.53 8.66 -9.78
CA SER A 172 9.44 10.02 -9.22
C SER A 172 8.38 10.93 -9.85
N ALA A 173 7.71 10.45 -10.89
CA ALA A 173 6.66 11.17 -11.60
C ALA A 173 5.23 10.86 -11.08
N MET A 174 5.08 9.95 -10.10
CA MET A 174 3.85 9.81 -9.32
C MET A 174 3.92 10.69 -8.06
N ARG A 175 3.50 11.96 -8.18
CA ARG A 175 3.23 12.78 -6.99
C ARG A 175 2.01 12.20 -6.28
N GLY A 176 2.18 11.77 -5.03
CA GLY A 176 1.11 11.21 -4.18
C GLY A 176 1.07 9.69 -4.21
N GLY A 177 2.01 9.03 -3.51
CA GLY A 177 2.10 7.57 -3.32
C GLY A 177 0.91 6.94 -2.58
N ASP A 178 -0.26 7.57 -2.61
CA ASP A 178 -1.48 7.21 -1.89
C ASP A 178 -2.14 5.94 -2.46
N PHE A 179 -1.63 5.41 -3.59
CA PHE A 179 -2.16 4.17 -4.17
C PHE A 179 -1.48 2.91 -3.63
N TYR A 180 -0.32 2.97 -2.97
CA TYR A 180 0.41 1.78 -2.52
C TYR A 180 0.93 1.96 -1.09
N THR A 181 0.50 1.07 -0.19
CA THR A 181 1.04 0.98 1.17
C THR A 181 2.26 0.02 1.17
N PRO A 182 3.47 0.51 1.51
CA PRO A 182 4.67 -0.32 1.56
C PRO A 182 4.51 -1.59 2.42
N GLU A 183 5.12 -2.70 1.97
CA GLU A 183 4.98 -4.02 2.61
C GLU A 183 5.29 -3.97 4.12
N GLY A 184 6.36 -3.30 4.54
CA GLY A 184 6.71 -3.18 5.96
C GLY A 184 5.64 -2.49 6.81
N ILE A 185 4.94 -1.49 6.27
CA ILE A 185 3.81 -0.83 6.95
C ILE A 185 2.62 -1.81 7.02
N SER A 186 2.31 -2.49 5.91
CA SER A 186 1.20 -3.44 5.84
C SER A 186 1.40 -4.62 6.80
N LEU A 187 2.62 -5.13 6.93
CA LEU A 187 2.98 -6.19 7.89
C LEU A 187 2.86 -5.70 9.34
N LEU A 188 3.31 -4.47 9.62
CA LEU A 188 3.15 -3.87 10.94
C LEU A 188 1.67 -3.72 11.31
N PHE A 189 0.82 -3.28 10.37
CA PHE A 189 -0.63 -3.21 10.58
C PHE A 189 -1.21 -4.59 10.89
N ALA A 190 -0.83 -5.62 10.13
CA ALA A 190 -1.27 -6.99 10.36
C ALA A 190 -0.84 -7.53 11.73
N GLU A 191 0.37 -7.20 12.18
CA GLU A 191 0.85 -7.60 13.51
C GLU A 191 0.13 -6.86 14.63
N LEU A 192 -0.10 -5.55 14.50
CA LEU A 192 -0.77 -4.76 15.54
C LEU A 192 -2.27 -5.09 15.65
N LEU A 193 -2.92 -5.37 14.51
CA LEU A 193 -4.36 -5.64 14.48
C LEU A 193 -4.68 -7.10 14.79
N GLN A 194 -3.77 -8.07 14.62
CA GLN A 194 -4.04 -9.49 14.88
C GLN A 194 -5.37 -9.97 14.27
N PRO A 195 -5.58 -9.86 12.94
CA PRO A 195 -6.81 -10.33 12.30
C PRO A 195 -7.01 -11.83 12.56
N LYS A 196 -8.25 -12.25 12.79
CA LYS A 196 -8.64 -13.60 13.24
C LYS A 196 -9.48 -14.32 12.20
N ASP A 197 -9.56 -15.63 12.33
CA ASP A 197 -10.52 -16.45 11.59
C ASP A 197 -11.96 -15.92 11.79
N GLY A 198 -12.67 -15.73 10.68
CA GLY A 198 -14.02 -15.19 10.61
C GLY A 198 -14.11 -13.66 10.57
N ASP A 199 -13.00 -12.93 10.66
CA ASP A 199 -13.03 -11.47 10.67
C ASP A 199 -13.47 -10.90 9.30
N SER A 200 -14.27 -9.84 9.39
CA SER A 200 -14.53 -8.92 8.28
C SER A 200 -13.54 -7.77 8.32
N ILE A 201 -12.79 -7.56 7.23
CA ILE A 201 -11.66 -6.63 7.14
C ILE A 201 -11.97 -5.55 6.10
N CYS A 202 -11.78 -4.28 6.45
CA CYS A 202 -12.05 -3.15 5.55
C CYS A 202 -10.86 -2.19 5.40
N ASP A 203 -10.63 -1.71 4.18
CA ASP A 203 -9.78 -0.56 3.87
C ASP A 203 -10.56 0.46 3.02
N PRO A 204 -11.05 1.57 3.61
CA PRO A 204 -11.89 2.55 2.91
C PRO A 204 -11.16 3.39 1.85
N THR A 205 -9.82 3.31 1.78
CA THR A 205 -9.02 3.97 0.74
C THR A 205 -7.94 3.00 0.26
N CYS A 206 -8.38 1.89 -0.33
CA CYS A 206 -7.55 0.69 -0.45
C CYS A 206 -6.40 0.78 -1.46
N GLY A 207 -6.36 1.80 -2.33
CA GLY A 207 -5.30 1.96 -3.32
C GLY A 207 -5.17 0.71 -4.19
N SER A 208 -4.03 0.02 -4.11
CA SER A 208 -3.71 -1.23 -4.81
C SER A 208 -4.26 -2.49 -4.12
N GLY A 209 -4.94 -2.36 -2.98
CA GLY A 209 -5.41 -3.49 -2.17
C GLY A 209 -4.31 -4.25 -1.43
N SER A 210 -3.06 -3.81 -1.50
CA SER A 210 -1.91 -4.52 -0.90
C SER A 210 -2.02 -4.65 0.62
N LEU A 211 -2.57 -3.64 1.30
CA LEU A 211 -2.80 -3.69 2.74
C LEU A 211 -3.85 -4.76 3.10
N LEU A 212 -4.98 -4.78 2.40
CA LEU A 212 -6.04 -5.78 2.58
C LEU A 212 -5.53 -7.21 2.37
N ILE A 213 -4.79 -7.44 1.28
CA ILE A 213 -4.19 -8.74 0.97
C ILE A 213 -3.24 -9.16 2.09
N THR A 214 -2.41 -8.24 2.59
CA THR A 214 -1.49 -8.53 3.71
C THR A 214 -2.23 -8.96 4.98
N LEU A 215 -3.36 -8.32 5.28
CA LEU A 215 -4.21 -8.68 6.43
C LEU A 215 -4.85 -10.07 6.26
N GLY A 216 -5.36 -10.38 5.07
CA GLY A 216 -5.89 -11.71 4.75
C GLY A 216 -4.82 -12.80 4.81
N GLU A 217 -3.63 -12.54 4.26
CA GLU A 217 -2.48 -13.44 4.34
C GLU A 217 -2.05 -13.73 5.78
N LYS A 218 -2.15 -12.75 6.69
CA LYS A 218 -1.87 -12.98 8.11
C LYS A 218 -2.84 -14.02 8.69
N ILE A 219 -4.13 -13.97 8.36
CA ILE A 219 -5.10 -15.00 8.78
C ILE A 219 -4.72 -16.36 8.19
N LYS A 220 -4.46 -16.43 6.87
CA LYS A 220 -4.05 -17.66 6.19
C LYS A 220 -2.83 -18.30 6.85
N LYS A 221 -1.81 -17.51 7.17
CA LYS A 221 -0.57 -17.98 7.80
C LYS A 221 -0.78 -18.40 9.26
N SER A 222 -1.55 -17.63 10.02
CA SER A 222 -1.77 -17.88 11.46
C SER A 222 -2.76 -19.01 11.75
N PHE A 223 -3.81 -19.16 10.94
CA PHE A 223 -4.93 -20.09 11.20
C PHE A 223 -5.07 -21.19 10.16
N LYS A 224 -4.31 -21.16 9.05
CA LYS A 224 -4.46 -22.07 7.90
C LYS A 224 -5.90 -22.10 7.37
N SER A 225 -6.53 -20.93 7.33
CA SER A 225 -7.93 -20.77 6.98
C SER A 225 -8.14 -19.63 5.99
N ASN A 226 -9.14 -19.80 5.13
CA ASN A 226 -9.65 -18.79 4.19
C ASN A 226 -10.97 -18.17 4.67
N ASN A 227 -11.37 -18.42 5.91
CA ASN A 227 -12.59 -17.87 6.49
C ASN A 227 -12.35 -16.42 6.92
N TYR A 228 -12.46 -15.49 5.99
CA TYR A 228 -12.49 -14.04 6.23
C TYR A 228 -13.09 -13.37 5.00
N THR A 229 -13.39 -12.07 5.09
CA THR A 229 -13.86 -11.31 3.93
C THR A 229 -13.20 -9.94 3.88
N LEU A 230 -12.69 -9.59 2.70
CA LEU A 230 -12.01 -8.33 2.44
C LEU A 230 -12.98 -7.34 1.78
N PHE A 231 -13.03 -6.12 2.30
CA PHE A 231 -13.83 -5.02 1.79
C PHE A 231 -12.90 -3.83 1.52
N GLY A 232 -13.11 -3.15 0.40
CA GLY A 232 -12.33 -1.99 0.06
C GLY A 232 -13.13 -0.96 -0.72
N GLN A 233 -12.71 0.28 -0.65
CA GLN A 233 -13.21 1.35 -1.51
C GLN A 233 -12.05 2.20 -2.03
N GLU A 234 -12.15 2.64 -3.28
CA GLU A 234 -11.11 3.45 -3.92
C GLU A 234 -11.75 4.50 -4.83
N ALA A 235 -11.31 5.75 -4.68
CA ALA A 235 -11.85 6.88 -5.43
C ALA A 235 -11.33 6.92 -6.87
N ASN A 236 -10.05 6.60 -7.07
CA ASN A 236 -9.42 6.62 -8.38
C ASN A 236 -9.74 5.33 -9.16
N ARG A 237 -10.36 5.47 -10.32
CA ARG A 237 -10.78 4.33 -11.15
C ARG A 237 -9.64 3.38 -11.53
N SER A 238 -8.47 3.92 -11.86
CA SER A 238 -7.29 3.13 -12.24
C SER A 238 -6.72 2.36 -11.04
N ASN A 239 -6.67 2.99 -9.85
CA ASN A 239 -6.28 2.29 -8.62
C ASN A 239 -7.28 1.19 -8.23
N TRP A 240 -8.58 1.45 -8.37
CA TRP A 240 -9.63 0.45 -8.12
C TRP A 240 -9.45 -0.77 -9.02
N ALA A 241 -9.16 -0.56 -10.31
CA ALA A 241 -8.90 -1.64 -11.26
C ALA A 241 -7.64 -2.42 -10.85
N LEU A 242 -6.59 -1.71 -10.46
CA LEU A 242 -5.37 -2.31 -9.92
C LEU A 242 -5.64 -3.16 -8.67
N ALA A 243 -6.44 -2.68 -7.72
CA ALA A 243 -6.83 -3.45 -6.55
C ALA A 243 -7.55 -4.74 -6.94
N LYS A 244 -8.53 -4.68 -7.84
CA LYS A 244 -9.24 -5.88 -8.33
C LYS A 244 -8.30 -6.88 -9.02
N MET A 245 -7.41 -6.41 -9.90
CA MET A 245 -6.39 -7.26 -10.51
C MET A 245 -5.52 -7.93 -9.45
N ASN A 246 -5.10 -7.17 -8.44
CA ASN A 246 -4.24 -7.66 -7.37
C ASN A 246 -4.96 -8.71 -6.49
N MET A 247 -6.25 -8.52 -6.22
CA MET A 247 -7.09 -9.52 -5.53
C MET A 247 -7.19 -10.82 -6.33
N ILE A 248 -7.40 -10.74 -7.64
CA ILE A 248 -7.45 -11.93 -8.51
C ILE A 248 -6.12 -12.68 -8.51
N ILE A 249 -5.00 -11.96 -8.64
CA ILE A 249 -3.64 -12.53 -8.57
C ILE A 249 -3.39 -13.27 -7.25
N HIS A 250 -3.95 -12.78 -6.14
CA HIS A 250 -3.83 -13.40 -4.82
C HIS A 250 -4.96 -14.40 -4.49
N ASN A 251 -5.83 -14.70 -5.47
CA ASN A 251 -6.99 -15.58 -5.33
C ASN A 251 -7.96 -15.12 -4.20
N GLU A 252 -8.12 -13.82 -4.02
CA GLU A 252 -9.07 -13.16 -3.11
C GLU A 252 -10.39 -12.83 -3.82
N ILE A 253 -10.99 -13.83 -4.47
CA ILE A 253 -12.14 -13.66 -5.39
C ILE A 253 -13.42 -13.20 -4.67
N ASN A 254 -13.57 -13.56 -3.38
CA ASN A 254 -14.71 -13.18 -2.55
C ASN A 254 -14.59 -11.74 -1.98
N SER A 255 -13.57 -10.98 -2.38
CA SER A 255 -13.40 -9.60 -1.93
C SER A 255 -14.44 -8.64 -2.55
N ARG A 256 -14.88 -7.65 -1.79
CA ARG A 256 -15.78 -6.59 -2.25
C ARG A 256 -15.03 -5.26 -2.34
N ILE A 257 -14.55 -4.93 -3.54
CA ILE A 257 -13.84 -3.68 -3.83
C ILE A 257 -14.73 -2.74 -4.64
N GLU A 258 -15.18 -1.66 -4.02
CA GLU A 258 -16.10 -0.69 -4.60
C GLU A 258 -15.36 0.53 -5.16
N TRP A 259 -15.91 1.13 -6.22
CA TRP A 259 -15.38 2.36 -6.81
C TRP A 259 -16.21 3.56 -6.34
N GLY A 260 -15.52 4.58 -5.81
CA GLY A 260 -16.13 5.84 -5.39
C GLY A 260 -15.35 6.51 -4.26
N ASP A 261 -15.55 7.81 -4.08
CA ASP A 261 -14.99 8.54 -2.94
C ASP A 261 -15.69 8.12 -1.64
N VAL A 262 -14.94 7.61 -0.67
CA VAL A 262 -15.54 7.06 0.56
C VAL A 262 -16.20 8.12 1.45
N ILE A 263 -15.74 9.36 1.32
CA ILE A 263 -16.25 10.48 2.11
C ILE A 263 -17.56 10.98 1.50
N SER A 264 -17.59 11.39 0.23
CA SER A 264 -18.83 11.90 -0.38
C SER A 264 -19.80 10.82 -0.85
N ASN A 265 -19.32 9.61 -1.16
CA ASN A 265 -20.14 8.54 -1.74
C ASN A 265 -19.76 7.14 -1.18
N PRO A 266 -20.01 6.86 0.12
CA PRO A 266 -19.69 5.55 0.70
C PRO A 266 -20.51 4.43 0.03
N GLN A 267 -19.82 3.41 -0.49
CA GLN A 267 -20.43 2.30 -1.23
C GLN A 267 -20.59 1.02 -0.38
N LEU A 268 -19.83 0.91 0.70
CA LEU A 268 -19.86 -0.23 1.62
C LEU A 268 -21.04 -0.11 2.60
N LEU A 269 -22.24 -0.22 2.03
CA LEU A 269 -23.51 -0.14 2.74
C LEU A 269 -24.17 -1.52 2.88
N ASP A 270 -24.90 -1.70 3.98
CA ASP A 270 -25.79 -2.83 4.23
C ASP A 270 -27.11 -2.68 3.43
N THR A 271 -28.03 -3.63 3.60
CA THR A 271 -29.33 -3.62 2.90
C THR A 271 -30.23 -2.45 3.29
N ASP A 272 -29.97 -1.81 4.42
CA ASP A 272 -30.74 -0.67 4.93
C ASP A 272 -30.05 0.68 4.62
N ASN A 273 -29.06 0.67 3.72
CA ASN A 273 -28.22 1.82 3.36
C ASN A 273 -27.42 2.42 4.54
N ARG A 274 -27.09 1.61 5.55
CA ARG A 274 -26.19 2.01 6.64
C ARG A 274 -24.78 1.52 6.35
N LEU A 275 -23.78 2.20 6.92
CA LEU A 275 -22.39 1.75 6.83
C LEU A 275 -22.24 0.34 7.41
N ILE A 276 -21.63 -0.56 6.66
CA ILE A 276 -21.26 -1.89 7.16
C ILE A 276 -20.26 -1.73 8.31
N GLN A 277 -20.42 -2.55 9.35
CA GLN A 277 -19.49 -2.60 10.47
C GLN A 277 -18.55 -3.80 10.35
N PHE A 278 -17.26 -3.56 10.60
CA PHE A 278 -16.16 -4.50 10.40
C PHE A 278 -15.44 -4.82 11.72
N ASP A 279 -14.82 -6.00 11.79
CA ASP A 279 -13.99 -6.41 12.92
C ASP A 279 -12.62 -5.73 12.89
N VAL A 280 -12.08 -5.55 11.68
CA VAL A 280 -10.77 -4.94 11.44
C VAL A 280 -10.92 -3.87 10.37
N VAL A 281 -10.46 -2.64 10.66
CA VAL A 281 -10.41 -1.56 9.66
C VAL A 281 -8.97 -1.04 9.61
N ALA A 282 -8.36 -1.03 8.44
CA ALA A 282 -6.96 -0.61 8.31
C ALA A 282 -6.78 0.22 7.05
N SER A 283 -6.10 1.36 7.14
CA SER A 283 -6.01 2.25 5.99
C SER A 283 -4.79 3.19 6.00
N ASN A 284 -4.36 3.55 4.80
CA ASN A 284 -3.39 4.61 4.53
C ASN A 284 -4.07 5.69 3.66
N PRO A 285 -4.89 6.55 4.26
CA PRO A 285 -5.62 7.56 3.50
C PRO A 285 -4.68 8.65 2.97
N PRO A 286 -5.07 9.35 1.89
CA PRO A 286 -4.41 10.56 1.44
C PRO A 286 -4.27 11.61 2.56
N PHE A 287 -3.08 12.21 2.69
CA PHE A 287 -2.78 13.13 3.79
C PHE A 287 -3.08 14.59 3.46
N ASN A 288 -3.49 15.35 4.48
CA ASN A 288 -3.69 16.81 4.40
C ASN A 288 -4.65 17.24 3.27
N ILE A 289 -5.69 16.44 2.97
CA ILE A 289 -6.67 16.78 1.93
C ILE A 289 -7.36 18.09 2.26
N ILE A 290 -7.41 18.97 1.26
CA ILE A 290 -8.19 20.20 1.23
C ILE A 290 -9.39 19.95 0.33
N GLY A 291 -10.58 20.43 0.72
CA GLY A 291 -11.77 20.28 -0.11
C GLY A 291 -12.28 18.84 -0.17
N TRP A 292 -12.39 18.19 0.99
CA TRP A 292 -12.84 16.80 1.16
C TRP A 292 -14.38 16.64 1.05
N ASN A 293 -15.05 17.47 0.24
CA ASN A 293 -16.51 17.47 0.08
C ASN A 293 -17.30 17.70 1.38
N HIS A 294 -16.78 18.61 2.23
CA HIS A 294 -17.38 19.00 3.51
C HIS A 294 -18.87 19.38 3.38
N ASP A 295 -19.23 20.14 2.34
CA ASP A 295 -20.56 20.71 2.20
C ASP A 295 -21.62 19.67 1.80
N ASP A 296 -21.22 18.61 1.09
CA ASP A 296 -22.11 17.51 0.70
C ASP A 296 -22.58 16.68 1.91
N LEU A 297 -21.82 16.74 3.01
CA LEU A 297 -22.04 15.93 4.21
C LEU A 297 -22.93 16.60 5.26
N ILE A 298 -23.34 17.84 5.03
CA ILE A 298 -24.23 18.58 5.93
C ILE A 298 -25.62 17.92 6.01
N HIS A 299 -26.05 17.22 4.95
CA HIS A 299 -27.39 16.66 4.84
C HIS A 299 -27.48 15.17 5.16
N ASN A 300 -26.42 14.40 4.91
CA ASN A 300 -26.36 12.97 5.23
C ASN A 300 -24.91 12.56 5.44
N ASP A 301 -24.47 12.53 6.69
CA ASP A 301 -23.12 12.15 7.06
C ASP A 301 -22.97 10.66 7.38
N TYR A 302 -24.06 9.89 7.29
CA TYR A 302 -24.14 8.48 7.69
C TYR A 302 -23.80 8.23 9.18
N GLY A 303 -23.98 9.23 10.05
CA GLY A 303 -23.68 9.15 11.48
C GLY A 303 -22.18 9.10 11.79
N ARG A 304 -21.32 9.57 10.88
CA ARG A 304 -19.86 9.48 10.99
C ARG A 304 -19.26 10.51 11.95
N PHE A 305 -19.87 11.69 12.08
CA PHE A 305 -19.25 12.82 12.77
C PHE A 305 -19.83 13.11 14.16
N ASN A 306 -20.34 12.07 14.82
CA ASN A 306 -20.88 12.15 16.19
C ASN A 306 -19.85 12.66 17.23
N LEU A 307 -18.55 12.49 16.95
CA LEU A 307 -17.44 12.95 17.81
C LEU A 307 -16.94 14.35 17.47
N GLY A 308 -17.61 15.05 16.54
CA GLY A 308 -17.23 16.36 16.05
C GLY A 308 -17.00 16.36 14.54
N PHE A 309 -17.26 17.51 13.93
CA PHE A 309 -17.09 17.70 12.50
C PHE A 309 -15.68 18.24 12.19
N PRO A 310 -14.92 17.65 11.25
CA PRO A 310 -13.61 18.18 10.86
C PRO A 310 -13.71 19.54 10.13
N PRO A 311 -12.67 20.38 10.14
CA PRO A 311 -12.70 21.64 9.41
C PRO A 311 -12.60 21.43 7.88
N GLN A 312 -13.25 22.29 7.10
CA GLN A 312 -13.23 22.24 5.62
C GLN A 312 -11.79 22.25 5.02
N SER A 313 -10.85 22.88 5.71
CA SER A 313 -9.45 22.99 5.27
C SER A 313 -8.58 21.77 5.56
N LYS A 314 -9.07 20.78 6.34
CA LYS A 314 -8.35 19.55 6.71
C LYS A 314 -9.28 18.33 6.79
N GLY A 315 -9.13 17.41 5.85
CA GLY A 315 -9.94 16.19 5.76
C GLY A 315 -9.43 14.98 6.54
N ASP A 316 -8.25 15.02 7.19
CA ASP A 316 -7.66 13.83 7.82
C ASP A 316 -8.61 13.17 8.85
N TYR A 317 -9.25 13.97 9.71
CA TYR A 317 -10.22 13.45 10.68
C TYR A 317 -11.53 12.94 10.05
N ALA A 318 -11.85 13.33 8.81
CA ALA A 318 -13.02 12.77 8.14
C ALA A 318 -12.85 11.27 7.89
N PHE A 319 -11.64 10.86 7.47
CA PHE A 319 -11.30 9.44 7.29
C PHE A 319 -11.20 8.69 8.63
N ILE A 320 -10.56 9.30 9.64
CA ILE A 320 -10.46 8.69 10.99
C ILE A 320 -11.87 8.42 11.54
N LEU A 321 -12.76 9.41 11.49
CA LEU A 321 -14.12 9.28 12.02
C LEU A 321 -14.97 8.32 11.18
N HIS A 322 -14.81 8.32 9.85
CA HIS A 322 -15.42 7.29 9.00
C HIS A 322 -15.00 5.88 9.44
N MET A 323 -13.71 5.60 9.56
CA MET A 323 -13.23 4.29 9.98
C MET A 323 -13.80 3.89 11.34
N ILE A 324 -13.82 4.80 12.32
CA ILE A 324 -14.37 4.55 13.67
C ILE A 324 -15.87 4.23 13.64
N SER A 325 -16.63 4.88 12.77
CA SER A 325 -18.06 4.63 12.59
C SER A 325 -18.35 3.25 11.98
N THR A 326 -17.41 2.72 11.19
CA THR A 326 -17.48 1.39 10.58
C THR A 326 -16.93 0.27 11.46
N LEU A 327 -16.56 0.54 12.72
CA LEU A 327 -16.12 -0.50 13.65
C LEU A 327 -17.31 -1.19 14.32
N LYS A 328 -17.27 -2.52 14.36
CA LYS A 328 -18.18 -3.30 15.23
C LYS A 328 -17.99 -2.89 16.69
N SER A 329 -19.10 -2.65 17.37
CA SER A 329 -19.13 -2.04 18.71
C SER A 329 -18.46 -2.85 19.82
N ALA A 330 -18.29 -4.17 19.66
CA ALA A 330 -17.72 -5.04 20.69
C ALA A 330 -16.32 -5.60 20.35
N THR A 331 -15.99 -5.80 19.08
CA THR A 331 -14.76 -6.47 18.62
C THR A 331 -13.89 -5.61 17.71
N GLY A 332 -14.41 -4.47 17.26
CA GLY A 332 -13.80 -3.62 16.25
C GLY A 332 -12.46 -3.06 16.71
N ARG A 333 -11.44 -3.20 15.86
CA ARG A 333 -10.13 -2.57 16.02
C ARG A 333 -9.66 -1.99 14.69
N MET A 334 -8.98 -0.86 14.75
CA MET A 334 -8.42 -0.22 13.57
C MET A 334 -7.01 0.31 13.76
N ALA A 335 -6.27 0.34 12.66
CA ALA A 335 -5.02 1.08 12.55
C ALA A 335 -5.10 2.02 11.35
N ILE A 336 -4.70 3.27 11.52
CA ILE A 336 -4.67 4.26 10.43
C ILE A 336 -3.32 4.96 10.39
N LEU A 337 -2.76 5.10 9.19
CA LEU A 337 -1.54 5.87 8.96
C LEU A 337 -1.91 7.34 8.81
N VAL A 338 -1.22 8.22 9.52
CA VAL A 338 -1.51 9.66 9.55
C VAL A 338 -0.23 10.49 9.50
N SER A 339 -0.33 11.71 8.98
CA SER A 339 0.70 12.73 9.20
C SER A 339 0.65 13.23 10.65
N HIS A 340 1.79 13.64 11.23
CA HIS A 340 1.85 14.10 12.63
C HIS A 340 0.92 15.26 12.96
N GLY A 341 0.49 16.05 11.97
CA GLY A 341 -0.40 17.18 12.20
C GLY A 341 -1.70 16.80 12.93
N VAL A 342 -2.25 15.61 12.68
CA VAL A 342 -3.48 15.17 13.37
C VAL A 342 -3.28 15.08 14.89
N LEU A 343 -2.05 14.82 15.34
CA LEU A 343 -1.73 14.63 16.75
C LEU A 343 -1.83 15.91 17.59
N PHE A 344 -1.67 17.10 16.96
CA PHE A 344 -1.49 18.34 17.72
C PHE A 344 -2.19 19.58 17.15
N ARG A 345 -2.79 19.53 15.94
CA ARG A 345 -3.52 20.68 15.39
C ARG A 345 -4.68 21.11 16.30
N GLY A 346 -4.88 22.41 16.46
CA GLY A 346 -5.88 23.01 17.37
C GLY A 346 -7.31 23.04 16.81
N GLY A 347 -8.22 23.68 17.53
CA GLY A 347 -9.56 24.01 17.03
C GLY A 347 -10.50 22.80 16.93
N GLN A 348 -11.15 22.61 15.77
CA GLN A 348 -12.10 21.51 15.57
C GLN A 348 -11.42 20.13 15.73
N GLU A 349 -10.19 19.97 15.24
CA GLU A 349 -9.43 18.72 15.38
C GLU A 349 -9.03 18.43 16.83
N GLU A 350 -8.74 19.46 17.62
CA GLU A 350 -8.51 19.32 19.07
C GLU A 350 -9.77 18.87 19.80
N SER A 351 -10.94 19.42 19.44
CA SER A 351 -12.22 18.98 20.00
C SER A 351 -12.50 17.51 19.66
N ILE A 352 -12.21 17.07 18.44
CA ILE A 352 -12.37 15.67 18.03
C ILE A 352 -11.40 14.79 18.83
N ARG A 353 -10.13 15.18 18.99
CA ARG A 353 -9.18 14.43 19.82
C ARG A 353 -9.65 14.29 21.27
N LYS A 354 -10.16 15.38 21.86
CA LYS A 354 -10.77 15.36 23.20
C LYS A 354 -11.82 14.28 23.30
N ASN A 355 -12.79 14.29 22.39
CA ASN A 355 -13.88 13.31 22.38
C ASN A 355 -13.38 11.88 22.17
N LEU A 356 -12.43 11.65 21.25
CA LEU A 356 -11.85 10.33 20.99
C LEU A 356 -11.15 9.73 22.22
N VAL A 357 -10.40 10.56 22.95
CA VAL A 357 -9.69 10.14 24.17
C VAL A 357 -10.66 9.98 25.33
N SER A 358 -11.63 10.88 25.49
CA SER A 358 -12.66 10.83 26.54
C SER A 358 -13.59 9.64 26.41
N GLU A 359 -13.92 9.21 25.19
CA GLU A 359 -14.65 7.95 24.95
C GLU A 359 -13.76 6.71 25.10
N GLY A 360 -12.46 6.90 25.38
CA GLY A 360 -11.52 5.81 25.59
C GLY A 360 -11.17 5.02 24.32
N LEU A 361 -11.52 5.51 23.13
CA LEU A 361 -11.37 4.79 21.86
C LEU A 361 -9.91 4.64 21.41
N LEU A 362 -9.10 5.67 21.65
CA LEU A 362 -7.68 5.68 21.27
C LEU A 362 -6.88 4.73 22.16
N ASP A 363 -6.16 3.77 21.57
CA ASP A 363 -5.38 2.77 22.30
C ASP A 363 -3.87 2.98 22.20
N ALA A 364 -3.37 3.42 21.05
CA ALA A 364 -1.95 3.74 20.88
C ALA A 364 -1.68 4.81 19.82
N VAL A 365 -0.55 5.49 19.99
CA VAL A 365 0.07 6.42 19.04
C VAL A 365 1.51 5.97 18.79
N ILE A 366 1.81 5.52 17.58
CA ILE A 366 3.11 4.94 17.23
C ILE A 366 3.77 5.83 16.17
N GLY A 367 4.83 6.56 16.56
CA GLY A 367 5.68 7.32 15.64
C GLY A 367 6.54 6.39 14.80
N LEU A 368 6.54 6.61 13.49
CA LEU A 368 7.34 5.84 12.55
C LEU A 368 8.54 6.64 12.04
N PRO A 369 9.57 5.96 11.48
CA PRO A 369 10.62 6.60 10.70
C PRO A 369 10.08 7.57 9.63
N ASP A 370 10.87 8.59 9.29
CA ASP A 370 10.57 9.45 8.15
C ASP A 370 10.81 8.71 6.82
N ARG A 371 10.40 9.31 5.68
CA ARG A 371 10.69 8.78 4.33
C ARG A 371 10.30 7.31 4.10
N LEU A 372 9.26 6.82 4.77
CA LEU A 372 8.71 5.48 4.55
C LEU A 372 7.82 5.42 3.32
N LEU A 373 6.99 6.45 3.14
CA LEU A 373 6.11 6.58 1.99
C LEU A 373 6.89 7.11 0.79
N LEU A 374 6.63 6.54 -0.37
CA LEU A 374 7.30 6.91 -1.60
C LEU A 374 6.84 8.32 -2.03
N GLY A 375 7.80 9.16 -2.43
CA GLY A 375 7.52 10.53 -2.88
C GLY A 375 7.35 11.59 -1.80
N THR A 376 7.44 11.24 -0.51
CA THR A 376 7.38 12.21 0.59
C THR A 376 8.37 11.89 1.72
N GLY A 377 8.94 12.95 2.32
CA GLY A 377 9.79 12.83 3.51
C GLY A 377 9.04 13.04 4.83
N ILE A 378 7.71 13.17 4.79
CA ILE A 378 6.90 13.49 5.96
C ILE A 378 6.97 12.31 6.97
N PRO A 379 7.31 12.56 8.24
CA PRO A 379 7.20 11.56 9.29
C PRO A 379 5.73 11.23 9.54
N CYS A 380 5.44 9.94 9.67
CA CYS A 380 4.10 9.41 9.86
C CYS A 380 3.93 8.84 11.26
N ALA A 381 2.68 8.66 11.67
CA ALA A 381 2.33 7.92 12.87
C ALA A 381 1.21 6.93 12.55
N ILE A 382 1.11 5.86 13.34
CA ILE A 382 -0.04 4.96 13.37
C ILE A 382 -0.88 5.32 14.57
N LEU A 383 -2.18 5.53 14.35
CA LEU A 383 -3.17 5.58 15.42
C LEU A 383 -3.89 4.24 15.49
N ILE A 384 -3.97 3.67 16.69
CA ILE A 384 -4.74 2.45 16.94
C ILE A 384 -5.99 2.82 17.74
N PHE A 385 -7.16 2.42 17.26
CA PHE A 385 -8.41 2.54 18.01
C PHE A 385 -9.04 1.17 18.22
N ARG A 386 -9.65 0.97 19.40
CA ARG A 386 -10.24 -0.31 19.78
C ARG A 386 -11.58 -0.09 20.49
N ARG A 387 -12.57 -0.88 20.11
CA ARG A 387 -13.86 -0.99 20.80
C ARG A 387 -13.80 -2.03 21.94
N ASP A 388 -12.92 -3.02 21.83
CA ASP A 388 -12.72 -4.11 22.79
C ASP A 388 -11.64 -3.78 23.85
N LYS A 389 -11.47 -2.50 24.18
CA LYS A 389 -10.35 -2.02 24.99
C LYS A 389 -10.43 -2.53 26.44
N LYS A 390 -9.30 -3.06 26.94
CA LYS A 390 -9.17 -3.56 28.33
C LYS A 390 -8.65 -2.53 29.33
N HIS A 391 -7.96 -1.50 28.83
CA HIS A 391 -7.29 -0.49 29.64
C HIS A 391 -7.70 0.91 29.16
N SER A 392 -7.83 1.89 30.05
CA SER A 392 -8.13 3.27 29.65
C SER A 392 -6.93 4.02 29.07
N ASN A 393 -5.71 3.66 29.50
CA ASN A 393 -4.46 4.33 29.12
C ASN A 393 -4.16 4.26 27.60
N VAL A 394 -3.28 5.13 27.13
CA VAL A 394 -2.80 5.17 25.74
C VAL A 394 -1.30 4.85 25.69
N VAL A 395 -0.89 3.96 24.80
CA VAL A 395 0.53 3.64 24.59
C VAL A 395 1.11 4.58 23.55
N PHE A 396 2.15 5.32 23.91
CA PHE A 396 2.97 6.10 22.99
C PHE A 396 4.25 5.31 22.69
N ILE A 397 4.57 5.11 21.42
CA ILE A 397 5.81 4.47 20.97
C ILE A 397 6.49 5.41 19.98
N ASP A 398 7.78 5.68 20.16
CA ASP A 398 8.60 6.41 19.21
C ASP A 398 9.60 5.46 18.53
N ALA A 399 9.24 4.99 17.34
CA ALA A 399 10.10 4.17 16.49
C ALA A 399 10.88 4.99 15.44
N SER A 400 10.90 6.33 15.53
CA SER A 400 11.50 7.19 14.49
C SER A 400 12.98 6.86 14.24
N ASP A 401 13.70 6.47 15.30
CA ASP A 401 15.15 6.25 15.26
C ASP A 401 15.51 4.82 14.81
N LEU A 402 14.51 3.96 14.60
CA LEU A 402 14.72 2.58 14.12
C LEU A 402 14.87 2.51 12.59
N ALA A 403 14.90 3.65 11.91
CA ALA A 403 15.05 3.77 10.47
C ALA A 403 16.23 2.94 9.93
N LYS A 404 15.96 2.02 8.99
CA LYS A 404 17.00 1.42 8.15
C LYS A 404 17.01 2.09 6.78
N PRO A 405 17.99 2.95 6.48
CA PRO A 405 18.03 3.70 5.23
C PRO A 405 18.40 2.79 4.05
N VAL A 406 17.59 2.84 2.99
CA VAL A 406 17.82 2.16 1.73
C VAL A 406 17.56 3.13 0.58
N LYS A 407 18.62 3.53 -0.14
CA LYS A 407 18.61 4.37 -1.36
C LYS A 407 17.38 5.29 -1.49
N GLY A 408 17.33 6.33 -0.66
CA GLY A 408 16.32 7.39 -0.75
C GLY A 408 15.03 7.16 0.04
N ARG A 409 14.85 6.01 0.70
CA ARG A 409 13.73 5.73 1.62
C ARG A 409 14.18 5.00 2.87
N ASN A 410 13.37 5.01 3.92
CA ASN A 410 13.52 4.10 5.06
C ASN A 410 12.60 2.89 4.87
N LEU A 411 12.96 1.77 5.50
CA LEU A 411 12.14 0.56 5.51
C LEU A 411 11.76 0.18 6.94
N ILE A 412 10.53 -0.31 7.11
CA ILE A 412 10.13 -1.06 8.30
C ILE A 412 10.55 -2.50 8.08
N THR A 413 11.47 -3.00 8.90
CA THR A 413 11.94 -4.39 8.86
C THR A 413 11.28 -5.25 9.92
N ASN A 414 11.42 -6.57 9.80
CA ASN A 414 10.85 -7.52 10.76
C ASN A 414 11.29 -7.25 12.20
N GLU A 415 12.53 -6.82 12.43
CA GLU A 415 13.00 -6.49 13.78
C GLU A 415 12.28 -5.26 14.36
N ILE A 416 11.91 -4.30 13.51
CA ILE A 416 11.13 -3.13 13.92
C ILE A 416 9.70 -3.56 14.25
N ILE A 417 9.12 -4.43 13.42
CA ILE A 417 7.77 -4.96 13.61
C ILE A 417 7.68 -5.71 14.95
N GLU A 418 8.62 -6.62 15.20
CA GLU A 418 8.68 -7.40 16.44
C GLU A 418 8.82 -6.48 17.65
N LYS A 419 9.81 -5.57 17.66
CA LYS A 419 10.04 -4.65 18.77
C LYS A 419 8.85 -3.73 19.07
N VAL A 420 8.21 -3.18 18.02
CA VAL A 420 7.06 -2.28 18.18
C VAL A 420 5.83 -3.05 18.66
N SER A 421 5.57 -4.22 18.08
CA SER A 421 4.40 -5.03 18.45
C SER A 421 4.51 -5.61 19.86
N GLU A 422 5.67 -6.14 20.25
CA GLU A 422 5.95 -6.62 21.60
C GLU A 422 5.70 -5.51 22.63
N CYS A 423 6.31 -4.33 22.42
CA CYS A 423 6.11 -3.17 23.30
C CYS A 423 4.65 -2.73 23.39
N TYR A 424 3.90 -2.76 22.27
CA TYR A 424 2.49 -2.42 22.24
C TYR A 424 1.64 -3.41 23.04
N PHE A 425 1.83 -4.72 22.84
CA PHE A 425 1.04 -5.76 23.52
C PHE A 425 1.37 -5.89 25.00
N GLU A 426 2.64 -5.74 25.38
CA GLU A 426 3.04 -5.75 26.79
C GLU A 426 2.66 -4.46 27.52
N ARG A 427 2.45 -3.36 26.78
CA ARG A 427 2.23 -2.03 27.33
C ARG A 427 3.36 -1.61 28.28
N SER A 428 4.59 -1.89 27.87
CA SER A 428 5.81 -1.59 28.62
C SER A 428 6.26 -0.15 28.38
N SER A 429 6.55 0.60 29.45
CA SER A 429 7.25 1.90 29.36
C SER A 429 8.76 1.67 29.30
N ILE A 430 9.38 2.00 28.17
CA ILE A 430 10.80 1.78 27.89
C ILE A 430 11.47 3.13 27.64
N SER A 431 12.55 3.42 28.37
CA SER A 431 13.31 4.67 28.23
C SER A 431 13.65 4.95 26.75
N ASN A 432 13.46 6.20 26.32
CA ASN A 432 13.67 6.69 24.95
C ASN A 432 12.83 6.01 23.84
N PHE A 433 11.89 5.11 24.17
CA PHE A 433 11.18 4.31 23.17
C PHE A 433 9.66 4.30 23.36
N SER A 434 9.16 4.17 24.58
CA SER A 434 7.73 4.06 24.82
C SER A 434 7.29 4.60 26.18
N TYR A 435 6.03 5.02 26.25
CA TYR A 435 5.41 5.51 27.48
C TYR A 435 3.92 5.19 27.50
N VAL A 436 3.41 4.73 28.64
CA VAL A 436 1.98 4.49 28.84
C VAL A 436 1.37 5.65 29.61
N ALA A 437 0.65 6.53 28.89
CA ALA A 437 0.03 7.69 29.50
C ALA A 437 -1.37 7.39 30.02
N SER A 438 -1.67 7.91 31.20
CA SER A 438 -3.03 7.93 31.76
C SER A 438 -3.91 8.98 31.05
N PHE A 439 -5.22 8.87 31.26
CA PHE A 439 -6.17 9.88 30.77
C PHE A 439 -5.84 11.28 31.33
N ASP A 440 -5.54 11.35 32.63
CA ASP A 440 -5.25 12.62 33.32
C ASP A 440 -4.00 13.30 32.74
N GLU A 441 -2.94 12.54 32.46
CA GLU A 441 -1.72 13.08 31.83
C GLU A 441 -1.98 13.60 30.41
N ILE A 442 -2.86 12.94 29.63
CA ILE A 442 -3.24 13.41 28.29
C ILE A 442 -4.06 14.70 28.40
N GLN A 443 -4.95 14.78 29.39
CA GLN A 443 -5.73 15.97 29.68
C GLN A 443 -4.84 17.14 30.12
N GLU A 444 -3.84 16.90 30.99
CA GLU A 444 -2.83 17.89 31.39
C GLU A 444 -1.99 18.40 30.21
N ASN A 445 -1.85 17.58 29.17
CA ASN A 445 -1.21 17.96 27.91
C ASN A 445 -2.20 18.56 26.88
N ASP A 446 -3.37 19.05 27.30
CA ASP A 446 -4.40 19.64 26.44
C ASP A 446 -4.83 18.72 25.27
N PHE A 447 -4.79 17.39 25.49
CA PHE A 447 -5.07 16.38 24.47
C PHE A 447 -4.18 16.50 23.23
N ASN A 448 -2.97 17.06 23.41
CA ASN A 448 -1.92 17.05 22.42
C ASN A 448 -1.24 15.68 22.44
N LEU A 449 -1.39 14.93 21.36
CA LEU A 449 -0.88 13.56 21.22
C LEU A 449 0.51 13.52 20.56
N ASN A 450 1.22 14.66 20.49
CA ASN A 450 2.58 14.67 19.98
C ASN A 450 3.47 13.77 20.83
N ILE A 451 4.07 12.77 20.19
CA ILE A 451 4.78 11.66 20.84
C ILE A 451 5.90 12.16 21.74
N SER A 452 6.60 13.24 21.36
CA SER A 452 7.70 13.82 22.13
C SER A 452 7.29 14.42 23.49
N ARG A 453 5.98 14.63 23.73
CA ARG A 453 5.46 15.03 25.05
C ARG A 453 5.47 13.87 26.06
N TYR A 454 5.40 12.64 25.57
CA TYR A 454 5.25 11.43 26.37
C TYR A 454 6.53 10.60 26.39
N VAL A 455 7.15 10.41 25.22
CA VAL A 455 8.41 9.69 25.09
C VAL A 455 9.56 10.70 25.08
N LYS A 456 10.21 10.88 26.24
CA LYS A 456 11.39 11.73 26.37
C LYS A 456 12.62 10.98 25.86
N LYS A 457 13.27 11.52 24.84
CA LYS A 457 14.59 11.07 24.40
C LYS A 457 15.66 11.80 25.19
N HIS A 458 16.43 11.07 25.96
CA HIS A 458 17.68 11.55 26.53
C HIS A 458 18.73 11.53 25.43
N GLU A 459 19.16 12.71 24.97
CA GLU A 459 20.40 12.82 24.22
C GLU A 459 21.54 12.41 25.17
N GLU A 460 22.20 11.28 24.90
CA GLU A 460 23.53 11.08 25.45
C GLU A 460 24.38 12.24 24.92
N GLN A 461 24.77 13.17 25.80
CA GLN A 461 25.81 14.13 25.48
C GLN A 461 27.04 13.31 25.10
N ALA A 462 27.32 13.22 23.79
CA ALA A 462 28.55 12.63 23.33
C ALA A 462 29.68 13.33 24.09
N PHE A 463 30.42 12.57 24.90
CA PHE A 463 31.63 13.08 25.53
C PHE A 463 32.61 13.31 24.39
N VAL A 464 32.61 14.53 23.87
CA VAL A 464 33.57 14.95 22.87
C VAL A 464 34.90 15.03 23.59
N ASP A 465 35.81 14.10 23.29
CA ASP A 465 37.19 14.18 23.78
C ASP A 465 37.86 15.38 23.10
N LEU A 466 37.81 16.51 23.81
CA LEU A 466 38.36 17.78 23.36
C LEU A 466 39.88 17.71 23.19
N GLU A 467 40.58 16.81 23.88
CA GLU A 467 42.02 16.61 23.68
C GLU A 467 42.29 15.89 22.35
N SER A 468 41.56 14.79 22.08
CA SER A 468 41.67 14.07 20.81
C SER A 468 41.36 14.97 19.60
N LEU A 469 40.31 15.78 19.67
CA LEU A 469 39.96 16.73 18.60
C LEU A 469 40.98 17.87 18.43
N ARG A 470 41.58 18.34 19.53
CA ARG A 470 42.68 19.31 19.46
C ARG A 470 43.90 18.71 18.78
N GLN A 471 44.26 17.47 19.11
CA GLN A 471 45.38 16.77 18.50
C GLN A 471 45.15 16.53 17.00
N GLN A 472 43.94 16.08 16.60
CA GLN A 472 43.58 15.95 15.18
C GLN A 472 43.63 17.28 14.43
N ARG A 473 43.22 18.38 15.07
CA ARG A 473 43.31 19.71 14.47
C ARG A 473 44.77 20.13 14.25
N GLU A 474 45.65 19.88 15.22
CA GLU A 474 47.07 20.19 15.10
C GLU A 474 47.76 19.35 14.01
N GLU A 475 47.44 18.06 13.91
CA GLU A 475 47.92 17.20 12.84
C GLU A 475 47.48 17.71 11.47
N LEU A 476 46.19 18.02 11.29
CA LEU A 476 45.65 18.55 10.03
C LEU A 476 46.31 19.89 9.65
N LEU A 477 46.59 20.77 10.61
CA LEU A 477 47.30 22.02 10.36
C LEU A 477 48.76 21.78 9.94
N SER A 478 49.43 20.79 10.54
CA SER A 478 50.77 20.37 10.13
C SER A 478 50.77 19.84 8.70
N THR A 479 49.83 18.95 8.36
CA THR A 479 49.68 18.40 7.01
C THR A 479 49.35 19.49 5.98
N LEU A 480 48.50 20.45 6.34
CA LEU A 480 48.22 21.60 5.48
C LEU A 480 49.50 22.40 5.20
N HIS A 481 50.30 22.70 6.22
CA HIS A 481 51.55 23.44 6.06
C HIS A 481 52.64 22.68 5.28
N GLU A 482 52.63 21.35 5.32
CA GLU A 482 53.48 20.53 4.45
C GLU A 482 53.02 20.60 3.00
N LEU A 483 51.71 20.41 2.74
CA LEU A 483 51.13 20.52 1.41
C LEU A 483 51.32 21.92 0.80
N GLU A 484 51.19 22.98 1.60
CA GLU A 484 51.47 24.35 1.16
C GLU A 484 52.94 24.54 0.77
N ARG A 485 53.86 23.90 1.48
CA ARG A 485 55.30 23.91 1.13
C ARG A 485 55.56 23.15 -0.17
N GLU A 486 55.04 21.94 -0.30
CA GLU A 486 55.15 21.16 -1.53
C GLU A 486 54.57 21.92 -2.72
N MET A 487 53.38 22.51 -2.55
CA MET A 487 52.73 23.31 -3.60
C MET A 487 53.57 24.53 -3.99
N LYS A 488 54.21 25.20 -3.01
CA LYS A 488 55.11 26.31 -3.28
C LYS A 488 56.36 25.87 -4.04
N ASP A 489 56.96 24.73 -3.66
CA ASP A 489 58.11 24.16 -4.36
C ASP A 489 57.76 23.76 -5.81
N PHE A 490 56.51 23.38 -6.09
CA PHE A 490 56.00 23.16 -7.45
C PHE A 490 55.76 24.45 -8.25
N ILE A 491 55.51 25.58 -7.60
CA ILE A 491 55.26 26.88 -8.24
C ILE A 491 56.58 27.64 -8.49
N ASP A 492 57.54 27.49 -7.58
CA ASP A 492 58.84 28.19 -7.63
C ASP A 492 59.90 27.43 -8.47
N ASN A 493 59.62 26.18 -8.89
CA ASN A 493 60.36 25.43 -9.93
C ASN A 493 59.63 25.50 -11.27
#